data_AF-A0A367LVN1-F1
#
_entry.id   AF-A0A367LVN1-F1
#
_cell.length_a   1.000
_cell.length_b   1.000
_cell.length_c   1.000
_cell.angle_alpha   90.00
_cell.angle_beta   90.00
_cell.angle_gamma   90.00
#
_symmetry.space_group_name_H-M   'P 1'
#
loop_
_entity.id
_entity.type
_entity.pdbx_description
1 polymer ?
#
loop_
_entity_poly.entity_id
_entity_poly.type
_entity_poly.pdbx_seq_one_letter_code
_entity_poly.pdbx_strand_id
1 'polypeptide(L)'
;GAGKSTLFRMLTGKEQPDSGTIEIGETVQIASVDQSRDSLEGNKTVWEQVSDGFEQIKIGNYEVPSRSYVGRFNFKGADQQKFVKDLSGGERGRLHLALTLKQGGNVLLLD
;
A
#
# COMPACT_ATOMS: atom_id res chain seq x y z
N GLY A 1 -19.50 8.51 9.10
CA GLY A 1 -19.15 8.47 10.53
C GLY A 1 -19.80 7.30 11.26
N ALA A 2 -19.55 6.07 10.80
CA ALA A 2 -20.03 4.85 11.48
C ALA A 2 -18.94 4.18 12.34
N GLY A 3 -17.78 4.85 12.54
CA GLY A 3 -16.69 4.36 13.39
C GLY A 3 -15.61 3.50 12.71
N LYS A 4 -15.69 3.23 11.40
CA LYS A 4 -14.69 2.41 10.68
C LYS A 4 -13.25 2.92 10.81
N SER A 5 -13.03 4.20 10.53
CA SER A 5 -11.70 4.80 10.61
C SER A 5 -11.20 4.84 12.06
N THR A 6 -12.10 4.97 13.05
CA THR A 6 -11.77 4.82 14.49
C THR A 6 -11.31 3.39 14.80
N LEU A 7 -12.00 2.37 14.30
CA LEU A 7 -11.57 0.98 14.44
C LEU A 7 -10.18 0.76 13.83
N PHE A 8 -9.90 1.33 12.66
CA PHE A 8 -8.59 1.17 12.01
C PHE A 8 -7.48 1.87 12.78
N ARG A 9 -7.75 3.06 13.35
CA ARG A 9 -6.80 3.74 14.25
C ARG A 9 -6.54 2.94 15.51
N MET A 10 -7.56 2.30 16.08
CA MET A 10 -7.38 1.42 17.23
C MET A 10 -6.56 0.16 16.90
N LEU A 11 -6.83 -0.51 15.78
CA LEU A 11 -6.06 -1.67 15.30
C LEU A 11 -4.61 -1.33 14.96
N THR A 12 -4.33 -0.10 14.54
CA THR A 12 -2.96 0.38 14.23
C THR A 12 -2.27 1.01 15.43
N GLY A 13 -2.89 1.01 16.62
CA GLY A 13 -2.34 1.59 17.86
C GLY A 13 -2.30 3.12 17.89
N LYS A 14 -2.92 3.80 16.91
CA LYS A 14 -3.03 5.27 16.83
C LYS A 14 -4.10 5.83 17.78
N GLU A 15 -5.01 4.99 18.27
CA GLU A 15 -6.09 5.34 19.19
C GLU A 15 -6.30 4.19 20.19
N GLN A 16 -6.73 4.49 21.42
CA GLN A 16 -6.99 3.48 22.45
C GLN A 16 -8.50 3.29 22.64
N PRO A 17 -8.98 2.08 22.94
CA PRO A 17 -10.38 1.86 23.24
C PRO A 17 -10.76 2.52 24.58
N ASP A 18 -11.91 3.19 24.62
CA ASP A 18 -12.44 3.77 25.87
C ASP A 18 -12.74 2.69 26.93
N SER A 19 -13.12 1.49 26.47
CA SER A 19 -13.30 0.29 27.29
C SER A 19 -13.13 -0.99 26.47
N GLY A 20 -12.83 -2.11 27.13
CA GLY A 20 -12.49 -3.38 26.48
C GLY A 20 -11.01 -3.48 26.12
N THR A 21 -10.64 -4.52 25.37
CA THR A 21 -9.26 -4.78 24.96
C THR A 21 -9.18 -5.14 23.48
N ILE A 22 -8.05 -4.82 22.87
CA ILE A 22 -7.69 -5.23 21.51
C ILE A 22 -6.40 -6.03 21.63
N GLU A 23 -6.47 -7.32 21.29
CA GLU A 23 -5.32 -8.21 21.27
C GLU A 23 -4.92 -8.48 19.83
N ILE A 24 -3.69 -8.12 19.47
CA ILE A 24 -3.11 -8.37 18.16
C ILE A 24 -2.11 -9.50 18.33
N GLY A 25 -2.30 -10.59 17.59
CA GLY A 25 -1.39 -11.74 17.64
C GLY A 25 0.04 -11.36 17.24
N GLU A 26 1.03 -11.98 17.86
CA GLU A 26 2.46 -11.61 17.72
C GLU A 26 2.98 -11.67 16.28
N THR A 27 2.38 -12.49 15.42
CA THR A 27 2.78 -12.65 14.02
C THR A 27 2.08 -11.68 13.08
N VAL A 28 1.12 -10.88 13.57
CA VAL A 28 0.34 -9.97 12.73
C VAL A 28 1.19 -8.77 12.32
N GLN A 29 1.27 -8.56 11.01
CA GLN A 29 1.86 -7.40 10.37
C GLN A 29 0.76 -6.69 9.61
N ILE A 30 0.23 -5.61 10.19
CA ILE A 30 -0.86 -4.85 9.59
C ILE A 30 -0.27 -3.95 8.51
N ALA A 31 -0.73 -4.11 7.28
CA ALA A 31 -0.57 -3.12 6.23
C ALA A 31 -1.92 -2.41 6.04
N SER A 32 -1.92 -1.10 6.26
CA SER A 32 -3.12 -0.27 6.15
C SER A 32 -3.01 0.63 4.93
N VAL A 33 -4.10 0.70 4.18
CA VAL A 33 -4.34 1.76 3.20
C VAL A 33 -4.83 2.97 4.00
N ASP A 34 -3.94 3.88 4.40
CA ASP A 34 -4.39 5.12 5.04
C ASP A 34 -5.08 5.98 3.97
N GLN A 35 -6.23 6.56 4.31
CA GLN A 35 -6.96 7.45 3.40
C GLN A 35 -6.26 8.81 3.23
N SER A 36 -5.22 9.08 4.03
CA SER A 36 -4.20 10.01 3.60
C SER A 36 -3.59 9.40 2.34
N ARG A 37 -4.00 9.93 1.19
CA ARG A 37 -3.28 9.79 -0.08
C ARG A 37 -1.92 10.47 0.14
N ASP A 38 -1.07 9.87 0.97
CA ASP A 38 0.31 10.27 1.19
C ASP A 38 0.87 10.44 -0.20
N SER A 39 1.22 11.69 -0.46
CA SER A 39 1.25 12.31 -1.78
C SER A 39 2.03 11.42 -2.73
N LEU A 40 1.33 10.62 -3.53
CA LEU A 40 1.97 9.89 -4.61
C LEU A 40 2.68 10.95 -5.44
N GLU A 41 4.01 10.85 -5.52
CA GLU A 41 4.83 11.89 -6.12
C GLU A 41 4.49 11.95 -7.61
N GLY A 42 3.73 12.96 -8.00
CA GLY A 42 3.11 13.04 -9.33
C GLY A 42 4.13 13.04 -10.48
N ASN A 43 5.38 13.41 -10.18
CA ASN A 43 6.52 13.43 -11.09
C ASN A 43 7.29 12.11 -11.20
N LYS A 44 7.03 11.12 -10.35
CA LYS A 44 7.56 9.77 -10.50
C LYS A 44 6.72 8.97 -11.48
N THR A 45 7.34 8.04 -12.19
CA THR A 45 6.62 7.02 -12.95
C THR A 45 5.99 5.99 -12.01
N VAL A 46 5.00 5.24 -12.48
CA VAL A 46 4.40 4.12 -11.74
C VAL A 46 5.46 3.16 -11.22
N TRP A 47 6.44 2.79 -12.06
CA TRP A 47 7.49 1.89 -11.66
C TRP A 47 8.40 2.49 -10.61
N GLU A 48 8.89 3.72 -10.80
CA GLU A 48 9.73 4.39 -9.80
C GLU A 48 9.01 4.55 -8.46
N GLN A 49 7.73 4.88 -8.48
CA GLN A 49 6.93 5.02 -7.26
C GLN A 49 6.88 3.72 -6.46
N VAL A 50 6.80 2.56 -7.14
CA VAL A 50 6.75 1.25 -6.48
C VAL A 50 8.14 0.71 -6.18
N SER A 51 9.12 0.94 -7.04
CA SER A 51 10.43 0.31 -6.98
C SER A 51 11.50 1.14 -6.30
N ASP A 52 11.29 2.44 -6.11
CA ASP A 52 12.32 3.42 -5.71
C ASP A 52 13.55 3.40 -6.64
N GLY A 53 13.37 2.99 -7.90
CA GLY A 53 14.44 2.87 -8.89
C GLY A 53 15.18 1.52 -8.88
N PHE A 54 14.85 0.60 -7.97
CA PHE A 54 15.52 -0.70 -7.88
C PHE A 54 14.96 -1.72 -8.89
N GLU A 55 15.83 -2.52 -9.50
CA GLU A 55 15.42 -3.63 -10.40
C GLU A 55 14.86 -4.84 -9.63
N GLN A 56 15.32 -5.03 -8.39
CA GLN A 56 14.85 -6.04 -7.46
C GLN A 56 14.27 -5.34 -6.23
N ILE A 57 13.13 -5.81 -5.75
CA ILE A 57 12.53 -5.29 -4.51
C ILE A 57 12.23 -6.45 -3.56
N LYS A 58 12.34 -6.17 -2.26
CA LYS A 58 11.98 -7.09 -1.19
C LYS A 58 10.53 -6.87 -0.79
N ILE A 59 9.74 -7.96 -0.77
CA ILE A 59 8.33 -7.97 -0.33
C ILE A 59 8.22 -8.97 0.82
N GLY A 60 8.06 -8.47 2.04
CA GLY A 60 8.16 -9.31 3.23
C GLY A 60 9.49 -10.07 3.27
N ASN A 61 9.44 -11.40 3.11
CA ASN A 61 10.60 -12.29 3.22
C ASN A 61 11.21 -12.75 1.89
N TYR A 62 10.75 -12.25 0.74
CA TYR A 62 11.27 -12.68 -0.57
C TYR A 62 11.63 -11.49 -1.47
N GLU A 63 12.54 -11.72 -2.42
CA GLU A 63 12.91 -10.76 -3.47
C GLU A 63 12.22 -11.09 -4.79
N VAL A 64 11.88 -10.05 -5.55
CA VAL A 64 11.18 -10.18 -6.83
C VAL A 64 11.61 -9.06 -7.78
N PRO A 65 11.71 -9.33 -9.10
CA PRO A 65 11.95 -8.29 -10.08
C PRO A 65 10.85 -7.24 -10.01
N SER A 66 11.23 -5.99 -9.83
CA SER A 66 10.29 -4.89 -9.58
C SER A 66 9.31 -4.68 -10.72
N ARG A 67 9.78 -4.84 -11.97
CA ARG A 67 8.95 -4.82 -13.19
C ARG A 67 7.86 -5.90 -13.17
N SER A 68 8.20 -7.10 -12.72
CA SER A 68 7.27 -8.23 -12.60
C SER A 68 6.26 -7.98 -11.48
N TYR A 69 6.71 -7.43 -10.35
CA TYR A 69 5.82 -7.06 -9.24
C TYR A 69 4.80 -6.01 -9.65
N VAL A 70 5.24 -4.91 -10.26
CA VAL A 70 4.37 -3.83 -10.78
C VAL A 70 3.36 -4.40 -11.80
N GLY A 71 3.78 -5.34 -12.64
CA GLY A 71 2.91 -6.04 -13.59
C GLY A 71 1.74 -6.80 -12.94
N ARG A 72 1.88 -7.28 -11.70
CA ARG A 72 0.79 -7.96 -10.96
C ARG A 72 -0.40 -7.05 -10.67
N PHE A 73 -0.20 -5.73 -10.69
CA PHE A 73 -1.24 -4.71 -10.47
C PHE A 73 -1.79 -4.13 -11.78
N ASN A 74 -1.60 -4.86 -12.88
CA ASN A 74 -2.06 -4.50 -14.22
C ASN A 74 -1.46 -3.19 -14.76
N PHE A 75 -0.19 -2.92 -14.44
CA PHE A 75 0.63 -1.91 -15.11
C PHE A 75 1.64 -2.64 -16.02
N LYS A 76 1.32 -2.73 -17.32
CA LYS A 76 2.11 -3.51 -18.29
C LYS A 76 2.84 -2.59 -19.27
N GLY A 77 4.05 -2.98 -19.67
CA GLY A 77 4.82 -2.27 -20.70
C GLY A 77 4.92 -0.78 -20.44
N ALA A 78 4.42 0.04 -21.36
CA ALA A 78 4.45 1.50 -21.29
C ALA A 78 3.69 2.08 -20.09
N ASP A 79 2.69 1.38 -19.54
CA ASP A 79 1.94 1.87 -18.36
C ASP A 79 2.85 2.08 -17.15
N GLN A 80 3.93 1.32 -17.05
CA GLN A 80 4.90 1.45 -15.97
C GLN A 80 5.70 2.75 -16.02
N GLN A 81 5.77 3.39 -17.19
CA GLN A 81 6.48 4.64 -17.44
C GLN A 81 5.56 5.86 -17.39
N LYS A 82 4.25 5.66 -17.21
CA LYS A 82 3.31 6.77 -17.00
C LYS A 82 3.66 7.47 -15.70
N PHE A 83 3.66 8.80 -15.72
CA PHE A 83 3.76 9.58 -14.49
C PHE A 83 2.51 9.37 -13.64
N VAL A 84 2.71 9.33 -12.32
CA VAL A 84 1.66 9.18 -11.33
C VAL A 84 0.56 10.25 -11.47
N LYS A 85 0.94 11.48 -11.83
CA LYS A 85 -0.01 12.58 -12.04
C LYS A 85 -1.02 12.29 -13.15
N ASP A 86 -0.63 11.52 -14.17
CA ASP A 86 -1.42 11.23 -15.36
C ASP A 86 -2.35 10.01 -15.19
N LEU A 87 -2.29 9.35 -14.03
CA LEU A 87 -3.12 8.19 -13.72
C LEU A 87 -4.57 8.58 -13.41
N SER A 88 -5.50 7.83 -13.99
CA SER A 88 -6.92 7.85 -13.62
C SER A 88 -7.14 7.45 -12.16
N GLY A 89 -8.33 7.73 -11.61
CA GLY A 89 -8.67 7.33 -10.24
C GLY A 89 -8.54 5.82 -9.99
N GLY A 90 -8.97 4.98 -10.94
CA GLY A 90 -8.85 3.53 -10.86
C GLY A 90 -7.40 3.04 -10.97
N GLU A 91 -6.56 3.67 -11.80
CA GLU A 91 -5.12 3.39 -11.85
C GLU A 91 -4.44 3.78 -10.53
N ARG A 92 -4.74 4.96 -9.99
CA ARG A 92 -4.22 5.39 -8.68
C ARG A 92 -4.60 4.42 -7.55
N GLY A 93 -5.82 3.89 -7.57
CA GLY A 93 -6.25 2.86 -6.61
C GLY A 93 -5.39 1.60 -6.69
N ARG A 94 -5.08 1.12 -7.91
CA ARG A 94 -4.19 -0.06 -8.10
C ARG A 94 -2.76 0.22 -7.68
N LEU A 95 -2.23 1.41 -7.99
CA LEU A 95 -0.89 1.82 -7.55
C LEU A 95 -0.81 1.87 -6.02
N HIS A 96 -1.85 2.39 -5.37
CA HIS A 96 -1.89 2.48 -3.92
C HIS A 96 -1.95 1.09 -3.26
N LEU A 97 -2.70 0.15 -3.84
CA LEU A 97 -2.69 -1.25 -3.43
C LEU A 97 -1.30 -1.88 -3.59
N ALA A 98 -0.60 -1.60 -4.69
CA ALA A 98 0.77 -2.08 -4.91
C ALA A 98 1.74 -1.61 -3.82
N LEU A 99 1.67 -0.34 -3.46
CA LEU A 99 2.51 0.24 -2.39
C LEU A 99 2.18 -0.37 -1.02
N THR A 100 0.90 -0.60 -0.76
CA THR A 100 0.45 -1.20 0.51
C THR A 100 0.94 -2.65 0.63
N LEU A 101 0.77 -3.46 -0.42
CA LEU A 101 1.22 -4.85 -0.41
C LEU A 101 2.75 -4.98 -0.41
N LYS A 102 3.49 -3.96 -0.87
CA LYS A 102 4.97 -3.93 -0.79
C LYS A 102 5.45 -3.97 0.66
N GLN A 103 4.68 -3.43 1.61
CA GLN A 103 5.03 -3.43 3.03
C GLN A 103 5.07 -4.83 3.65
N GLY A 104 4.54 -5.86 2.96
CA GLY A 104 4.63 -7.26 3.39
C GLY A 104 3.67 -7.64 4.51
N GLY A 105 2.63 -6.83 4.77
CA GLY A 105 1.63 -7.14 5.79
C GLY A 105 0.84 -8.41 5.48
N ASN A 106 0.53 -9.18 6.52
CA ASN A 106 -0.31 -10.39 6.45
C ASN A 106 -1.77 -10.13 6.87
N VAL A 107 -2.08 -8.91 7.33
CA VAL A 107 -3.43 -8.40 7.55
C VAL A 107 -3.57 -7.08 6.79
N LEU A 108 -4.62 -6.98 5.98
CA LEU A 108 -4.90 -5.81 5.15
C LEU A 108 -6.12 -5.06 5.70
N LEU A 109 -5.93 -3.78 6.03
CA LEU A 109 -7.01 -2.87 6.38
C LEU A 109 -7.32 -1.99 5.17
N LEU A 110 -8.49 -2.22 4.56
CA LEU A 110 -9.00 -1.49 3.40
C LEU A 110 -10.26 -0.71 3.82
N ASP A 111 -10.21 0.64 3.82
CA ASP A 111 -11.36 1.54 4.09
C ASP A 111 -11.88 2.15 2.78
#